data_AF-A0A5C4XYC3-F1
#
_entry.id   AF-A0A5C4XYC3-F1
#
_cell.length_a   1.000
_cell.length_b   1.000
_cell.length_c   1.000
_cell.angle_alpha   90.00
_cell.angle_beta   90.00
_cell.angle_gamma   90.00
#
_symmetry.space_group_name_H-M   'P 1'
#
loop_
_entity.id
_entity.type
_entity.pdbx_description
1 polymer ?
#
loop_
_entity_poly.entity_id
_entity_poly.type
_entity_poly.pdbx_seq_one_letter_code
_entity_poly.pdbx_strand_id
1 'polypeptide(L)'
;MALTYGDVAELTGWGAARAVGAVMSQHGHELPWWRVVRADGSLPEGLTPRAMVHWADEGHPLVLGTSRLDLVRCRWDGPEDGPEDGPA
;
A
#
# COMPACT_ATOMS: atom_id res chain seq x y z
N MET A 1 7.47 0.78 -4.23
CA MET A 1 7.01 1.37 -2.94
C MET A 1 5.63 0.81 -2.57
N ALA A 2 5.32 0.73 -1.28
CA ALA A 2 4.05 0.24 -0.74
C ALA A 2 3.80 0.85 0.65
N LEU A 3 2.52 0.91 1.03
CA LEU A 3 2.02 1.39 2.31
C LEU A 3 1.21 0.28 2.98
N THR A 4 1.09 0.35 4.30
CA THR A 4 0.11 -0.45 5.02
C THR A 4 -1.22 0.28 5.14
N TYR A 5 -2.32 -0.44 5.37
CA TYR A 5 -3.59 0.21 5.73
C TYR A 5 -3.48 1.14 6.96
N GLY A 6 -2.55 0.83 7.87
CA GLY A 6 -2.22 1.70 9.00
C GLY A 6 -1.54 2.99 8.55
N ASP A 7 -0.51 2.89 7.71
CA ASP A 7 0.19 4.06 7.17
C ASP A 7 -0.78 4.99 6.42
N VAL A 8 -1.71 4.44 5.63
CA VAL A 8 -2.74 5.25 4.95
C VAL A 8 -3.66 5.95 5.94
N ALA A 9 -4.10 5.26 7.00
CA ALA A 9 -4.94 5.87 8.03
C ALA A 9 -4.20 7.03 8.74
N GLU A 10 -2.93 6.83 9.11
CA GLU A 10 -2.10 7.87 9.72
C GLU A 10 -1.89 9.06 8.79
N LEU A 11 -1.56 8.82 7.52
CA LEU A 11 -1.32 9.88 6.52
C LEU A 11 -2.56 10.71 6.23
N THR A 12 -3.74 10.07 6.21
CA THR A 12 -5.00 10.79 6.03
C THR A 12 -5.44 11.54 7.28
N GLY A 13 -4.88 11.21 8.45
CA GLY A 13 -5.28 11.76 9.76
C GLY A 13 -6.70 11.41 10.19
N TRP A 14 -7.39 10.54 9.45
CA TRP A 14 -8.83 10.29 9.58
C TRP A 14 -9.13 8.79 9.42
N GLY A 15 -9.88 8.25 10.39
CA GLY A 15 -10.33 6.85 10.36
C GLY A 15 -9.28 5.85 10.83
N ALA A 16 -9.69 4.59 10.94
CA ALA A 16 -8.82 3.47 11.33
C ALA A 16 -8.40 2.68 10.08
N ALA A 17 -7.31 1.89 10.18
CA ALA A 17 -6.88 0.98 9.11
C ALA A 17 -8.01 0.12 8.52
N ARG A 18 -8.98 -0.28 9.34
CA ARG A 18 -10.16 -1.04 8.92
C ARG A 18 -11.13 -0.22 8.06
N ALA A 19 -11.27 1.07 8.33
CA ALA A 19 -12.06 1.99 7.51
C ALA A 19 -11.41 2.18 6.13
N VAL A 20 -10.08 2.33 6.07
CA VAL A 20 -9.33 2.35 4.81
C VAL A 20 -9.58 1.07 4.01
N GLY A 21 -9.51 -0.10 4.65
CA GLY A 21 -9.83 -1.38 4.02
C GLY A 21 -11.26 -1.43 3.45
N ALA A 22 -12.23 -0.86 4.15
CA ALA A 22 -13.62 -0.80 3.68
C ALA A 22 -13.78 0.13 2.46
N VAL A 23 -13.10 1.28 2.43
CA VAL A 23 -13.07 2.19 1.28
C VAL A 23 -12.40 1.51 0.09
N MET A 24 -11.23 0.90 0.29
CA MET A 24 -10.49 0.19 -0.74
C MET A 24 -11.29 -0.98 -1.33
N SER A 25 -12.10 -1.67 -0.52
CA SER A 25 -12.99 -2.73 -1.01
C SER A 25 -14.12 -2.22 -1.90
N GLN A 26 -14.58 -0.98 -1.70
CA GLN A 26 -15.72 -0.41 -2.42
C GLN A 26 -15.27 0.40 -3.64
N HIS A 27 -14.13 1.07 -3.56
CA HIS A 27 -13.68 2.07 -4.53
C HIS A 27 -12.26 1.84 -5.06
N GLY A 28 -11.50 0.90 -4.48
CA GLY A 28 -10.09 0.72 -4.81
C GLY A 28 -9.79 -0.01 -6.12
N HIS A 29 -10.81 -0.46 -6.86
CA HIS A 29 -10.62 -1.29 -8.06
C HIS A 29 -9.93 -0.57 -9.22
N GLU A 30 -10.04 0.76 -9.29
CA GLU A 30 -9.38 1.62 -10.29
C GLU A 30 -8.04 2.19 -9.80
N LEU A 31 -7.69 1.92 -8.53
CA LEU A 31 -6.48 2.41 -7.87
C LEU A 31 -5.41 1.31 -7.82
N PRO A 32 -4.14 1.65 -7.56
CA PRO A 32 -3.07 0.66 -7.36
C PRO A 32 -3.20 -0.03 -6.00
N TRP A 33 -4.31 -0.74 -5.79
CA TRP A 33 -4.69 -1.37 -4.53
C TRP A 33 -3.67 -2.42 -4.05
N TRP A 34 -2.88 -2.99 -4.96
CA TRP A 34 -1.79 -3.92 -4.65
C TRP A 34 -0.64 -3.27 -3.87
N ARG A 35 -0.56 -1.93 -3.81
CA ARG A 35 0.43 -1.19 -3.03
C ARG A 35 -0.02 -0.90 -1.59
N VAL A 36 -1.27 -1.20 -1.22
CA VAL A 36 -1.80 -1.02 0.13
C VAL A 36 -2.06 -2.38 0.77
N VAL A 37 -1.21 -2.77 1.71
CA VAL A 37 -1.19 -4.13 2.28
C VAL A 37 -1.45 -4.13 3.78
N ARG A 38 -1.60 -5.32 4.37
CA ARG A 38 -1.61 -5.48 5.83
C ARG A 38 -0.23 -5.17 6.41
N ALA A 39 -0.17 -4.97 7.73
CA ALA A 39 1.06 -4.69 8.45
C ALA A 39 2.15 -5.77 8.29
N ASP A 40 1.77 -7.00 7.92
CA ASP A 40 2.71 -8.11 7.65
C ASP A 40 3.12 -8.24 6.18
N GLY A 41 2.71 -7.29 5.32
CA GLY A 41 2.99 -7.31 3.88
C GLY A 41 2.05 -8.18 3.05
N SER A 42 1.02 -8.79 3.67
CA SER A 42 0.05 -9.65 2.95
C SER A 42 -1.15 -8.89 2.40
N LEU A 43 -1.81 -9.49 1.41
CA LEU A 43 -3.15 -9.13 0.94
C LEU A 43 -4.17 -10.21 1.29
N PRO A 44 -5.48 -9.92 1.24
CA PRO A 44 -6.51 -10.97 1.31
C PRO A 44 -6.24 -12.07 0.29
N GLU A 45 -6.41 -13.33 0.68
CA GLU A 45 -6.02 -14.50 -0.14
C GLU A 45 -6.60 -14.48 -1.56
N GLY A 46 -7.86 -14.04 -1.71
CA GLY A 46 -8.51 -13.92 -3.02
C GLY A 46 -7.92 -12.84 -3.93
N LEU A 47 -7.16 -11.89 -3.38
CA LEU A 47 -6.52 -10.81 -4.12
C LEU A 47 -5.04 -11.09 -4.42
N THR A 48 -4.38 -11.92 -3.60
CA THR A 48 -2.95 -12.23 -3.73
C THR A 48 -2.53 -12.65 -5.13
N PRO A 49 -3.23 -13.55 -5.86
CA PRO A 49 -2.81 -13.95 -7.21
C PRO A 49 -2.75 -12.79 -8.21
N ARG A 50 -3.70 -11.85 -8.12
CA ARG A 50 -3.71 -10.65 -8.99
C ARG A 50 -2.61 -9.68 -8.59
N ALA A 51 -2.42 -9.48 -7.29
CA ALA A 51 -1.39 -8.58 -6.78
C ALA A 51 0.03 -9.05 -7.15
N MET A 52 0.28 -10.37 -7.14
CA MET A 52 1.56 -10.94 -7.56
C MET A 52 1.95 -10.56 -8.99
N VAL A 53 0.99 -10.43 -9.90
CA VAL A 53 1.25 -9.98 -11.28
C VAL A 53 1.74 -8.54 -11.28
N HIS A 54 1.06 -7.65 -10.57
CA HIS A 54 1.46 -6.25 -10.45
C HIS A 54 2.79 -6.08 -9.72
N TRP A 55 3.02 -6.83 -8.65
CA TRP A 55 4.29 -6.80 -7.91
C TRP A 55 5.47 -7.25 -8.77
N ALA A 56 5.28 -8.26 -9.61
CA ALA A 56 6.31 -8.69 -10.55
C ALA A 56 6.59 -7.62 -11.61
N ASP A 57 5.54 -7.02 -12.19
CA ASP A 57 5.64 -5.96 -13.20
C ASP A 57 6.34 -4.71 -12.66
N GLU A 58 6.07 -4.35 -11.40
CA GLU A 58 6.69 -3.20 -10.72
C GLU A 58 8.03 -3.51 -10.03
N GLY A 59 8.48 -4.77 -10.07
CA GLY A 59 9.74 -5.19 -9.43
C GLY A 59 9.72 -5.12 -7.90
N HIS A 60 8.55 -5.27 -7.27
CA HIS A 60 8.44 -5.24 -5.81
C HIS A 60 9.12 -6.45 -5.16
N PRO A 61 9.92 -6.24 -4.11
CA PRO A 61 10.54 -7.31 -3.37
C PRO A 61 9.50 -8.07 -2.53
N LEU A 62 9.59 -9.39 -2.55
CA LEU A 62 8.79 -10.28 -1.71
C LEU A 62 9.66 -10.88 -0.61
N VAL A 63 9.04 -11.17 0.53
CA VAL A 63 9.65 -11.99 1.57
C VAL A 63 9.82 -13.42 1.02
N LEU A 64 11.07 -13.88 0.99
CA LEU A 64 11.46 -15.15 0.37
C LEU A 64 10.60 -16.33 0.86
N GLY A 65 10.10 -17.12 -0.09
CA GLY A 65 9.25 -18.28 0.21
C GLY A 65 7.82 -17.94 0.61
N THR A 66 7.38 -16.69 0.44
CA THR A 66 6.02 -16.26 0.79
C THR A 66 5.42 -15.38 -0.31
N SER A 67 4.11 -15.12 -0.21
CA SER A 67 3.39 -14.17 -1.08
C SER A 67 3.11 -12.86 -0.34
N ARG A 68 4.14 -12.32 0.32
CA ARG A 68 4.07 -11.08 1.09
C ARG A 68 5.14 -10.11 0.61
N LEU A 69 4.80 -8.83 0.52
CA LEU A 69 5.76 -7.78 0.24
C LEU A 69 6.80 -7.69 1.37
N ASP A 70 8.05 -7.48 0.97
CA ASP A 70 9.10 -7.07 1.91
C ASP A 70 8.97 -5.57 2.18
N LEU A 71 8.13 -5.24 3.15
CA LEU A 71 7.84 -3.85 3.53
C LEU A 71 9.09 -3.08 3.98
N VAL A 72 10.15 -3.74 4.44
CA VAL A 72 11.40 -3.06 4.80
C VAL A 72 12.09 -2.51 3.56
N ARG A 73 12.05 -3.26 2.45
CA ARG A 73 12.75 -2.93 1.21
C ARG A 73 11.92 -2.09 0.25
N CYS A 74 10.62 -1.98 0.47
CA CYS A 74 9.74 -1.22 -0.41
C CYS A 74 8.77 -0.28 0.29
N ARG A 75 9.07 0.18 1.51
CA ARG A 75 8.25 1.18 2.18
C ARG A 75 8.18 2.46 1.35
N TRP A 76 7.06 3.17 1.44
CA TRP A 76 6.98 4.54 0.93
C TRP A 76 7.55 5.49 1.98
N ASP A 77 8.49 6.35 1.57
CA ASP A 77 9.28 7.20 2.46
C ASP A 77 8.77 8.64 2.60
N GLY A 78 7.58 8.93 2.07
CA GLY A 78 7.07 10.30 1.97
C GLY A 78 7.28 10.90 0.59
N PRO A 79 6.72 12.10 0.32
CA PRO A 79 7.21 12.91 -0.79
C PRO A 79 8.68 13.23 -0.55
N GLU A 80 9.52 13.01 -1.56
CA GLU A 80 10.90 13.50 -1.57
C GLU A 80 10.80 15.04 -1.49
N ASP A 81 11.48 15.65 -0.52
CA ASP A 81 11.37 17.07 -0.19
C ASP A 81 11.33 17.96 -1.44
N GLY A 82 10.22 18.67 -1.62
CA GLY A 82 10.09 19.81 -2.52
C GLY A 82 9.57 20.98 -1.71
N PRO A 83 10.37 22.04 -1.46
CA PRO A 83 9.92 23.21 -0.73
C PRO A 83 9.08 24.16 -1.62
N GLU A 84 8.08 24.78 -0.97
CA GLU A 84 7.49 26.12 -1.21
C GLU A 84 6.60 26.29 -2.49
N ASP A 85 5.43 26.94 -2.52
CA ASP A 85 4.82 28.10 -1.86
C ASP A 85 3.28 27.86 -1.81
N GLY A 86 2.52 28.16 -0.75
CA GLY A 86 2.10 29.51 -0.37
C GLY A 86 0.58 29.71 -0.68
N PRO A 87 -0.21 30.40 0.17
CA PRO A 87 -1.67 30.42 0.06
C PRO A 87 -2.20 31.52 -0.88
N ALA A 88 -3.41 31.31 -1.42
CA ALA A 88 -4.31 32.36 -1.91
C ALA A 88 -5.75 32.07 -1.50
#